data_AF-A0A372MGX9-F1
#
_entry.id   AF-A0A372MGX9-F1
#
_cell.length_a   1.000
_cell.length_b   1.000
_cell.length_c   1.000
_cell.angle_alpha   90.00
_cell.angle_beta   90.00
_cell.angle_gamma   90.00
#
_symmetry.space_group_name_H-M   'P 1'
#
loop_
_entity.id
_entity.type
_entity.pdbx_description
1 polymer ?
#
loop_
_entity_poly.entity_id
_entity_poly.type
_entity_poly.pdbx_seq_one_letter_code
_entity_poly.pdbx_strand_id
1 'polypeptide(L)'
;MKNREIGQAIKELRLQKNMTQEELIEKADLSRSQLYYIESGRRTPRLPTIYSICAALELTFLEFVHYLYRYSPTSSTPSISSIDAPGATIG
;
A
#
# COMPACT_ATOMS: atom_id res chain seq x y z
N MET A 1 14.21 10.47 3.99
CA MET A 1 12.87 9.89 3.77
C MET A 1 12.53 8.98 4.94
N LYS A 2 11.34 9.09 5.53
CA LYS A 2 10.89 8.19 6.61
C LYS A 2 9.98 7.11 6.01
N ASN A 3 10.42 5.86 6.06
CA ASN A 3 9.60 4.68 5.79
C ASN A 3 8.55 4.56 6.91
N ARG A 4 7.26 4.35 6.59
CA ARG A 4 6.23 4.08 7.60
C ARG A 4 6.12 2.58 7.86
N GLU A 5 5.88 2.20 9.11
CA GLU A 5 5.53 0.82 9.43
C GLU A 5 4.10 0.51 8.95
N ILE A 6 3.88 -0.72 8.47
CA ILE A 6 2.60 -1.18 7.90
C ILE A 6 1.44 -0.97 8.87
N GLY A 7 1.62 -1.36 10.13
CA GLY A 7 0.59 -1.23 11.16
C GLY A 7 0.16 0.20 11.42
N GLN A 8 1.13 1.12 11.50
CA GLN A 8 0.88 2.53 11.72
C GLN A 8 0.16 3.15 10.51
N ALA A 9 0.55 2.81 9.29
CA ALA A 9 -0.13 3.30 8.09
C ALA A 9 -1.58 2.82 7.99
N ILE A 10 -1.85 1.54 8.34
CA ILE A 10 -3.22 1.00 8.40
C ILE A 10 -4.06 1.79 9.41
N LYS A 11 -3.52 2.03 10.61
CA LYS A 11 -4.21 2.81 11.65
C LYS A 11 -4.52 4.23 11.18
N GLU A 12 -3.57 4.90 10.54
CA GLU A 12 -3.74 6.26 10.04
C GLU A 12 -4.80 6.32 8.94
N LEU A 13 -4.75 5.42 7.96
CA LEU A 13 -5.74 5.35 6.88
C LEU A 13 -7.13 5.03 7.42
N ARG A 14 -7.25 4.13 8.40
CA ARG A 14 -8.51 3.84 9.10
C ARG A 14 -9.09 5.09 9.76
N LEU A 15 -8.27 5.83 10.51
CA LEU A 15 -8.71 7.07 11.16
C LEU A 15 -9.06 8.16 10.16
N GLN A 16 -8.35 8.27 9.03
CA GLN A 16 -8.68 9.19 7.94
C GLN A 16 -10.04 8.90 7.30
N LYS A 17 -10.47 7.63 7.33
CA LYS A 17 -11.81 7.20 6.90
C LYS A 17 -12.87 7.29 7.98
N ASN A 18 -12.54 7.88 9.15
CA ASN A 18 -13.42 7.96 10.32
C ASN A 18 -13.95 6.58 10.77
N MET A 19 -13.17 5.52 10.58
CA MET A 19 -13.55 4.17 10.95
C MET A 19 -13.03 3.82 12.35
N THR A 20 -13.86 3.16 13.15
CA THR A 20 -13.49 2.45 14.39
C THR A 20 -12.71 1.17 14.06
N GLN A 21 -12.06 0.57 15.07
CA GLN A 21 -11.39 -0.72 14.89
C GLN A 21 -12.41 -1.81 14.54
N GLU A 22 -13.56 -1.86 15.23
CA GLU A 22 -14.68 -2.76 14.95
C GLU A 22 -15.16 -2.69 13.50
N GLU A 23 -15.36 -1.49 12.94
CA GLU A 23 -15.79 -1.36 11.54
C GLU A 23 -14.75 -1.90 10.56
N LEU A 24 -13.44 -1.71 10.83
CA LEU A 24 -12.40 -2.28 9.98
C LEU A 24 -12.31 -3.80 10.15
N ILE A 25 -12.48 -4.32 11.36
CA ILE A 25 -12.51 -5.75 11.67
C ILE A 25 -13.62 -6.43 10.86
N GLU A 26 -14.83 -5.88 10.90
CA GLU A 26 -15.99 -6.42 10.18
C GLU A 26 -15.78 -6.36 8.65
N LYS A 27 -15.33 -5.23 8.12
CA LYS A 27 -15.13 -5.06 6.66
C LYS A 27 -13.97 -5.88 6.10
N ALA A 28 -12.91 -6.10 6.89
CA ALA A 28 -11.71 -6.81 6.45
C ALA A 28 -11.71 -8.30 6.83
N ASP A 29 -12.79 -8.81 7.45
CA ASP A 29 -12.91 -10.17 7.98
C ASP A 29 -11.71 -10.56 8.87
N LEU A 30 -11.45 -9.74 9.88
CA LEU A 30 -10.36 -9.94 10.85
C LEU A 30 -10.91 -10.22 12.23
N SER A 31 -10.09 -10.82 13.09
CA SER A 31 -10.36 -10.82 14.52
C SER A 31 -9.85 -9.54 15.18
N ARG A 32 -10.47 -9.17 16.32
CA ARG A 32 -10.01 -8.03 17.13
C ARG A 32 -8.52 -8.14 17.52
N SER A 33 -8.09 -9.34 17.91
CA SER A 33 -6.68 -9.59 18.24
C SER A 33 -5.75 -9.39 17.03
N GLN A 34 -6.16 -9.83 15.83
CA GLN A 34 -5.38 -9.61 14.62
C GLN A 34 -5.18 -8.12 14.36
N LEU A 35 -6.25 -7.34 14.31
CA LEU A 35 -6.13 -5.89 14.03
C LEU A 35 -5.33 -5.18 15.13
N TYR A 36 -5.53 -5.52 16.41
CA TYR A 36 -4.76 -4.97 17.52
C TYR A 36 -3.25 -5.19 17.35
N TYR A 37 -2.81 -6.42 17.07
CA TYR A 37 -1.39 -6.73 16.90
C TYR A 37 -0.80 -6.08 15.64
N ILE A 38 -1.61 -5.90 14.59
CA ILE A 38 -1.20 -5.20 13.37
C ILE A 38 -1.01 -3.71 13.66
N GLU A 39 -2.03 -3.00 14.15
CA GLU A 39 -1.96 -1.55 14.37
C GLU A 39 -0.98 -1.12 15.46
N SER A 40 -0.66 -2.03 16.39
CA SER A 40 0.38 -1.81 17.40
C SER A 40 1.80 -2.13 16.94
N GLY A 41 1.99 -2.56 15.69
CA GLY A 41 3.30 -2.92 15.14
C GLY A 41 3.88 -4.23 15.69
N ARG A 42 3.14 -4.96 16.53
CA ARG A 42 3.58 -6.22 17.15
C ARG A 42 3.59 -7.39 16.18
N ARG A 43 2.85 -7.31 15.08
CA ARG A 43 2.79 -8.36 14.05
C ARG A 43 2.71 -7.76 12.66
N THR A 44 3.58 -8.24 11.77
CA THR A 44 3.49 -7.95 10.35
C THR A 44 2.37 -8.80 9.72
N PRO A 45 1.34 -8.19 9.10
CA PRO A 45 0.29 -8.93 8.41
C PRO A 45 0.83 -9.65 7.18
N ARG A 46 0.18 -10.77 6.80
CA ARG A 46 0.48 -11.45 5.53
C ARG A 46 -0.16 -10.69 4.38
N LEU A 47 0.34 -10.91 3.17
CA LEU A 47 -0.15 -10.22 1.98
C LEU A 47 -1.69 -10.35 1.76
N PRO A 48 -2.33 -11.52 1.95
CA PRO A 48 -3.80 -11.60 1.86
C PRO A 48 -4.53 -10.71 2.87
N THR A 49 -4.02 -10.64 4.10
CA THR A 49 -4.56 -9.75 5.14
C THR A 49 -4.40 -8.28 4.75
N ILE A 50 -3.27 -7.92 4.12
CA ILE A 50 -3.07 -6.56 3.60
C ILE A 50 -4.10 -6.26 2.51
N TYR A 51 -4.35 -7.18 1.58
CA TYR A 51 -5.38 -7.01 0.55
C TYR A 51 -6.78 -6.83 1.15
N SER A 52 -7.17 -7.65 2.13
CA SER A 52 -8.47 -7.49 2.81
C SER A 52 -8.60 -6.13 3.50
N ILE A 53 -7.54 -5.67 4.18
CA ILE A 53 -7.50 -4.35 4.81
C ILE A 53 -7.57 -3.23 3.77
N CYS A 54 -6.83 -3.34 2.66
CA CYS A 54 -6.89 -2.35 1.57
C CYS A 54 -8.31 -2.26 1.00
N ALA A 55 -8.94 -3.40 0.71
CA ALA A 55 -10.30 -3.45 0.20
C ALA A 55 -11.31 -2.84 1.19
N ALA A 56 -11.19 -3.15 2.48
CA ALA A 56 -12.03 -2.59 3.54
C ALA A 56 -11.86 -1.08 3.72
N LEU A 57 -10.64 -0.58 3.47
CA LEU A 57 -10.31 0.85 3.41
C LEU A 57 -10.58 1.45 2.04
N GLU A 58 -11.19 0.74 1.10
CA GLU A 58 -11.46 1.17 -0.29
C GLU A 58 -10.21 1.76 -0.97
N LEU A 59 -9.09 1.06 -0.84
CA LEU A 59 -7.81 1.38 -1.47
C LEU A 59 -7.35 0.18 -2.29
N THR A 60 -6.68 0.47 -3.40
CA THR A 60 -5.86 -0.51 -4.09
C THR A 60 -4.59 -0.78 -3.28
N PHE A 61 -4.01 -1.97 -3.47
CA PHE A 61 -2.71 -2.29 -2.87
C PHE A 61 -1.61 -1.31 -3.31
N LEU A 62 -1.68 -0.83 -4.56
CA LEU A 62 -0.72 0.14 -5.09
C LEU A 62 -0.83 1.49 -4.36
N GLU A 63 -2.04 2.01 -4.13
CA GLU A 63 -2.24 3.23 -3.34
C GLU A 63 -1.72 3.07 -1.90
N PHE A 64 -1.97 1.91 -1.28
CA PHE A 64 -1.45 1.61 0.05
C PHE A 64 0.09 1.61 0.07
N VAL A 65 0.73 0.97 -0.91
CA VAL A 65 2.19 0.99 -1.06
C VAL A 65 2.70 2.42 -1.30
N HIS A 66 2.08 3.19 -2.20
CA HIS A 66 2.43 4.59 -2.40
C HIS A 66 2.29 5.41 -1.12
N TYR A 67 1.29 5.11 -0.28
CA TYR A 67 1.11 5.76 1.00
C TYR A 67 2.25 5.40 1.98
N LEU A 68 2.60 4.11 2.08
CA LEU A 68 3.72 3.63 2.91
C LEU A 68 5.03 4.31 2.57
N TYR A 69 5.30 4.45 1.27
CA TYR A 69 6.53 5.06 0.75
C TYR A 69 6.42 6.56 0.48
N ARG A 70 5.23 7.16 0.73
CA ARG A 70 4.85 8.58 0.56
C ARG A 70 5.74 9.29 -0.49
N TYR A 71 5.44 8.96 -1.74
CA TYR A 71 6.07 9.40 -2.99
C TYR A 71 6.82 10.75 -2.98
N SER A 72 8.08 10.74 -3.43
CA SER A 72 8.79 11.88 -4.03
C SER A 72 8.41 12.00 -5.52
N PRO A 73 7.88 13.14 -5.98
CA PRO A 73 7.71 13.36 -7.41
C PRO A 73 9.08 13.56 -8.09
N THR A 74 9.29 12.95 -9.26
CA THR A 74 10.52 12.88 -10.11
C THR A 74 11.52 11.80 -9.65
N SER A 75 11.98 10.81 -10.44
CA SER A 75 12.01 10.44 -11.87
C SER A 75 12.06 8.89 -11.91
N SER A 76 11.41 8.13 -12.80
CA SER A 76 11.41 8.19 -14.25
C SER A 76 10.15 7.51 -14.76
N THR A 77 9.55 8.07 -15.80
CA THR A 77 8.89 7.29 -16.84
C THR A 77 9.76 6.07 -17.19
N PRO A 78 9.22 4.87 -17.46
CA PRO A 78 9.96 3.95 -18.28
C PRO A 78 10.14 4.67 -19.62
N SER A 79 11.37 5.14 -19.85
CA SER A 79 11.82 5.53 -21.16
C SER A 79 11.56 4.33 -22.07
N ILE A 80 10.49 4.36 -22.85
CA ILE A 80 10.43 3.66 -24.14
C ILE A 80 11.22 4.52 -25.15
N SER A 81 12.46 4.84 -24.79
CA SER A 81 13.50 5.41 -25.64
C SER A 81 14.81 4.70 -25.32
N SER A 82 14.75 3.38 -25.42
CA SER A 82 15.92 2.51 -25.62
C SER A 82 15.59 1.39 -26.61
N ILE A 83 14.81 1.71 -27.65
CA ILE A 83 15.03 1.10 -28.96
C ILE A 83 16.15 1.93 -29.59
N ASP A 84 17.38 1.63 -29.18
CA ASP A 84 18.47 1.67 -30.14
C ASP A 84 18.42 0.31 -30.85
N ALA A 85 17.65 0.25 -31.93
CA ALA A 85 17.91 -0.72 -32.98
C ALA A 85 18.91 -0.04 -33.95
N PRO A 86 20.22 -0.29 -33.84
CA PRO A 86 21.13 0.13 -34.89
C PRO A 86 20.94 -0.84 -36.08
N GLY A 87 20.36 -0.35 -37.17
CA GLY A 87 20.42 -1.07 -38.45
C GLY A 87 19.18 -1.00 -39.32
N ALA A 88 18.84 0.19 -39.81
CA ALA A 88 18.05 0.33 -41.04
C ALA A 88 18.38 1.68 -41.71
N THR A 89 19.63 1.84 -42.16
CA THR A 89 19.91 2.80 -43.22
C THR A 89 19.51 2.13 -44.53
N ILE A 90 18.42 2.61 -45.11
CA ILE A 90 17.99 2.26 -46.46
C ILE A 90 18.79 3.14 -47.41
N GLY A 91 19.63 2.51 -48.23
CA GLY A 91 20.40 3.13 -49.32
C GLY A 91 20.76 2.05 -50.31
#